data_AF-A0A3E0HU91-F1
#
_entry.id   AF-A0A3E0HU91-F1
#
_cell.length_a   1.000
_cell.length_b   1.000
_cell.length_c   1.000
_cell.angle_alpha   90.00
_cell.angle_beta   90.00
_cell.angle_gamma   90.00
#
_symmetry.space_group_name_H-M   'P 1'
#
loop_
_entity.id
_entity.type
_entity.pdbx_description
1 polymer ?
#
loop_
_entity_poly.entity_id
_entity_poly.type
_entity_poly.pdbx_seq_one_letter_code
_entity_poly.pdbx_strand_id
1 'polypeptide(L)'
;MVVMPELAEWFHPKRRTGQTRLLMVGAVVGALIVLTSSTLFSWPIHGLSATAASDDPNVAFDAPDGSCLTWPAGTANISKVDCSAKHLFEIAGTLDLTSKYPAGAPFPDGTLWQKIAQDNCGPVVSKFMGGKLDPDGKYSANALNPTAQQWSSGARTIRCGLQAAGPGGALQPTTGSAKGGDQSNIYPVGTCLGIKDKAVGDPVSCGVAHSYEIVGIVDLKSQFPDGFPADDKQQTALATRCGKAASDYTNGFDLTKAKLGLTWDTVKQESWNVGSTKVNCKVGQKLDDGSGLSPVTNSVKGVGTGVAATSTSTAPPPSG
;
A
#
# COMPACT_ATOMS: atom_id res chain seq x y z
N MET A 1 20.89 -30.87 5.36
CA MET A 1 20.03 -30.11 4.42
C MET A 1 20.33 -28.63 4.61
N VAL A 2 21.26 -28.10 3.83
CA VAL A 2 21.70 -26.69 3.86
C VAL A 2 21.58 -26.21 2.42
N VAL A 3 20.46 -25.58 2.05
CA VAL A 3 20.29 -24.99 0.71
C VAL A 3 19.33 -23.80 0.78
N MET A 4 19.78 -22.64 1.26
CA MET A 4 19.00 -21.38 1.18
C MET A 4 19.80 -20.05 1.00
N PRO A 5 21.14 -19.98 0.86
CA PRO A 5 21.77 -18.67 0.59
C PRO A 5 21.52 -18.16 -0.85
N GLU A 6 21.47 -19.04 -1.87
CA GLU A 6 21.32 -18.60 -3.28
C GLU A 6 19.95 -17.97 -3.60
N LEU A 7 18.87 -18.40 -2.95
CA LEU A 7 17.53 -17.87 -3.20
C LEU A 7 17.33 -16.43 -2.69
N ALA A 8 18.11 -16.04 -1.70
CA ALA A 8 18.11 -14.71 -1.09
C ALA A 8 19.02 -13.72 -1.84
N GLU A 9 20.16 -14.21 -2.33
CA GLU A 9 21.17 -13.39 -3.02
C GLU A 9 20.68 -12.83 -4.36
N TRP A 10 19.66 -13.45 -4.98
CA TRP A 10 19.07 -12.98 -6.23
C TRP A 10 18.44 -11.57 -6.11
N PHE A 11 18.01 -11.18 -4.90
CA PHE A 11 17.34 -9.90 -4.68
C PHE A 11 18.21 -8.77 -4.10
N HIS A 12 19.38 -9.06 -3.55
CA HIS A 12 20.25 -8.04 -2.96
C HIS A 12 21.54 -7.86 -3.78
N PRO A 13 21.57 -6.96 -4.79
CA PRO A 13 22.84 -6.62 -5.41
C PRO A 13 23.76 -5.98 -4.36
N LYS A 14 25.05 -6.37 -4.34
CA LYS A 14 26.09 -5.63 -3.62
C LYS A 14 25.98 -4.15 -3.97
N ARG A 15 25.85 -3.27 -2.97
CA ARG A 15 25.75 -1.81 -3.13
C ARG A 15 26.86 -1.32 -4.09
N ARG A 16 26.50 -0.92 -5.30
CA ARG A 16 27.33 -0.05 -6.14
C ARG A 16 26.77 1.36 -6.05
N THR A 17 27.53 2.21 -5.37
CA THR A 17 27.31 3.65 -5.29
C THR A 17 27.48 4.30 -6.67
N GLY A 18 26.47 5.02 -7.13
CA GLY A 18 26.63 6.08 -8.14
C GLY A 18 25.68 6.01 -9.32
N GLN A 19 25.08 7.17 -9.61
CA GLN A 19 24.48 7.63 -10.87
C GLN A 19 22.97 7.46 -11.07
N THR A 20 22.23 8.50 -10.65
CA THR A 20 20.84 8.79 -11.01
C THR A 20 20.81 10.10 -11.78
N ARG A 21 20.70 10.06 -13.12
CA ARG A 21 20.21 11.20 -13.92
C ARG A 21 19.62 10.70 -15.23
N LEU A 22 18.50 11.34 -15.60
CA LEU A 22 17.71 11.22 -16.82
C LEU A 22 16.74 10.05 -16.84
N LEU A 23 15.44 10.37 -16.73
CA LEU A 23 14.45 10.18 -17.80
C LEU A 23 13.11 10.75 -17.31
N MET A 24 12.87 12.02 -17.64
CA MET A 24 11.57 12.68 -17.61
C MET A 24 11.36 13.23 -19.01
N VAL A 25 10.24 12.85 -19.65
CA VAL A 25 9.52 13.48 -20.78
C VAL A 25 8.88 12.35 -21.59
N GLY A 26 7.55 12.16 -21.47
CA GLY A 26 6.83 11.22 -22.32
C GLY A 26 5.46 10.72 -21.87
N ALA A 27 4.64 11.54 -21.19
CA ALA A 27 3.28 11.11 -20.81
C ALA A 27 2.27 12.26 -20.87
N VAL A 28 2.05 12.79 -22.07
CA VAL A 28 0.87 13.59 -22.42
C VAL A 28 0.39 12.99 -23.75
N VAL A 29 -0.91 12.68 -23.88
CA VAL A 29 -1.69 12.23 -25.07
C VAL A 29 -2.45 10.88 -24.90
N GLY A 30 -2.30 10.14 -23.80
CA GLY A 30 -3.05 8.87 -23.57
C GLY A 30 -4.44 8.99 -22.93
N ALA A 31 -5.13 10.13 -23.00
CA ALA A 31 -6.26 10.45 -22.11
C ALA A 31 -7.63 10.66 -22.79
N LEU A 32 -7.90 10.07 -23.96
CA LEU A 32 -9.15 10.36 -24.68
C LEU A 32 -9.95 9.18 -25.27
N ILE A 33 -9.66 7.92 -24.95
CA ILE A 33 -10.50 6.80 -25.45
C ILE A 33 -10.55 5.67 -24.41
N VAL A 34 -11.45 5.73 -23.42
CA VAL A 34 -12.32 4.61 -22.96
C VAL A 34 -13.43 5.23 -22.09
N LEU A 35 -14.40 5.86 -22.74
CA LEU A 35 -15.74 6.07 -22.18
C LEU A 35 -16.70 5.33 -23.11
N THR A 36 -17.62 4.57 -22.51
CA THR A 36 -18.70 3.74 -23.08
C THR A 36 -18.42 2.23 -23.14
N SER A 37 -18.91 1.51 -22.13
CA SER A 37 -19.76 0.33 -22.32
C SER A 37 -20.37 -0.09 -20.98
N SER A 38 -21.68 -0.23 -21.00
CA SER A 38 -22.59 -0.19 -19.88
C SER A 38 -22.69 -1.52 -19.11
N THR A 39 -23.21 -1.41 -17.89
CA THR A 39 -24.21 -2.29 -17.28
C THR A 39 -24.26 -3.75 -17.75
N LEU A 40 -24.07 -4.68 -16.80
CA LEU A 40 -24.98 -5.80 -16.49
C LEU A 40 -24.23 -6.83 -15.64
N PHE A 41 -24.37 -6.78 -14.31
CA PHE A 41 -24.36 -7.96 -13.42
C PHE A 41 -25.06 -7.58 -12.11
N SER A 42 -26.39 -7.56 -12.15
CA SER A 42 -27.26 -7.47 -10.98
C SER A 42 -27.57 -8.87 -10.50
N TRP A 43 -26.89 -9.36 -9.45
CA TRP A 43 -27.28 -10.57 -8.72
C TRP A 43 -27.65 -10.21 -7.26
N PRO A 44 -28.74 -10.76 -6.70
CA PRO A 44 -29.21 -10.40 -5.37
C PRO A 44 -28.49 -11.25 -4.32
N ILE A 45 -27.86 -10.62 -3.34
CA ILE A 45 -27.53 -11.30 -2.07
C ILE A 45 -28.46 -10.70 -1.01
N HIS A 46 -29.49 -11.46 -0.67
CA HIS A 46 -30.28 -11.22 0.52
C HIS A 46 -29.46 -11.65 1.75
N GLY A 47 -29.37 -10.76 2.74
CA GLY A 47 -29.13 -11.14 4.12
C GLY A 47 -27.73 -10.85 4.65
N LEU A 48 -27.41 -9.58 4.86
CA LEU A 48 -26.72 -9.09 6.06
C LEU A 48 -27.09 -7.62 6.20
N SER A 49 -27.52 -7.21 7.39
CA SER A 49 -27.87 -5.82 7.70
C SER A 49 -26.67 -4.91 7.46
N ALA A 50 -26.59 -4.32 6.27
CA ALA A 50 -25.81 -3.13 6.06
C ALA A 50 -26.51 -2.01 6.83
N THR A 51 -25.85 -1.48 7.85
CA THR A 51 -26.18 -0.14 8.34
C THR A 51 -26.28 0.79 7.13
N ALA A 52 -27.45 1.40 6.95
CA ALA A 52 -27.75 2.24 5.82
C ALA A 52 -26.61 3.24 5.59
N ALA A 53 -26.11 3.30 4.36
CA ALA A 53 -25.28 4.42 3.94
C ALA A 53 -26.10 5.71 4.20
N SER A 54 -25.59 6.58 5.04
CA SER A 54 -26.18 7.88 5.29
C SER A 54 -25.92 8.78 4.09
N ASP A 55 -26.98 9.28 3.43
CA ASP A 55 -26.91 10.31 2.38
C ASP A 55 -26.54 11.71 2.91
N ASP A 56 -26.11 11.81 4.17
CA ASP A 56 -25.74 13.07 4.79
C ASP A 56 -24.36 13.54 4.28
N PRO A 57 -24.29 14.67 3.56
CA PRO A 57 -23.04 15.19 2.99
C PRO A 57 -22.05 15.68 4.07
N ASN A 58 -22.47 15.77 5.33
CA ASN A 58 -21.66 16.25 6.44
C ASN A 58 -21.12 15.13 7.34
N VAL A 59 -21.38 13.85 7.06
CA VAL A 59 -20.98 12.72 7.93
C VAL A 59 -19.52 12.76 8.34
N ALA A 60 -18.61 13.06 7.41
CA ALA A 60 -17.18 13.18 7.70
C ALA A 60 -16.85 14.37 8.60
N PHE A 61 -17.59 15.48 8.44
CA PHE A 61 -17.37 16.73 9.17
C PHE A 61 -18.03 16.68 10.55
N ASP A 62 -19.12 15.95 10.75
CA ASP A 62 -19.77 15.84 12.06
C ASP A 62 -19.19 14.70 12.91
N ALA A 63 -18.38 13.82 12.30
CA ALA A 63 -17.72 12.73 12.99
C ALA A 63 -16.59 13.23 13.92
N PRO A 64 -16.55 12.79 15.19
CA PRO A 64 -15.49 13.15 16.14
C PRO A 64 -14.17 12.44 15.80
N ASP A 65 -13.07 12.95 16.36
CA ASP A 65 -11.75 12.33 16.30
C ASP A 65 -11.81 10.86 16.78
N GLY A 66 -11.07 9.98 16.09
CA GLY A 66 -11.12 8.53 16.25
C GLY A 66 -12.25 7.83 15.48
N SER A 67 -13.08 8.58 14.74
CA SER A 67 -14.10 7.97 13.87
C SER A 67 -13.49 7.39 12.60
N CYS A 68 -13.97 6.21 12.22
CA CYS A 68 -13.56 5.51 11.01
C CYS A 68 -14.57 5.69 9.89
N LEU A 69 -14.06 5.99 8.70
CA LEU A 69 -14.83 6.36 7.52
C LEU A 69 -14.52 5.43 6.36
N THR A 70 -15.56 5.10 5.61
CA THR A 70 -15.46 4.30 4.39
C THR A 70 -16.29 4.92 3.29
N TRP A 71 -15.98 4.58 2.05
CA TRP A 71 -16.77 4.96 0.88
C TRP A 71 -16.58 3.90 -0.22
N PRO A 72 -17.61 3.65 -1.04
CA PRO A 72 -17.45 2.79 -2.21
C PRO A 72 -16.40 3.34 -3.17
N ALA A 73 -15.67 2.42 -3.81
CA ALA A 73 -14.66 2.78 -4.81
C ALA A 73 -15.28 3.66 -5.93
N GLY A 74 -14.58 4.74 -6.28
CA GLY A 74 -15.03 5.68 -7.31
C GLY A 74 -16.17 6.62 -6.89
N THR A 75 -16.56 6.64 -5.61
CA THR A 75 -17.62 7.52 -5.10
C THR A 75 -17.09 8.46 -4.01
N ALA A 76 -17.81 9.55 -3.76
CA ALA A 76 -17.59 10.46 -2.63
C ALA A 76 -18.60 10.22 -1.48
N ASN A 77 -19.29 9.07 -1.49
CA ASN A 77 -20.33 8.74 -0.53
C ASN A 77 -19.69 8.21 0.75
N ILE A 78 -19.28 9.14 1.61
CA ILE A 78 -18.64 8.84 2.88
C ILE A 78 -19.67 8.40 3.90
N SER A 79 -19.40 7.28 4.57
CA SER A 79 -20.15 6.81 5.72
C SER A 79 -19.23 6.53 6.90
N LYS A 80 -19.75 6.73 8.12
CA LYS A 80 -19.07 6.33 9.35
C LYS A 80 -19.33 4.85 9.61
N VAL A 81 -18.29 4.13 9.98
CA VAL A 81 -18.36 2.72 10.38
C VAL A 81 -17.65 2.49 11.71
N ASP A 82 -17.96 1.38 12.37
CA ASP A 82 -17.14 0.92 13.49
C ASP A 82 -15.72 0.62 13.01
N CYS A 83 -14.70 1.03 13.76
CA CYS A 83 -13.32 0.86 13.34
C CYS A 83 -12.90 -0.61 13.20
N SER A 84 -13.59 -1.56 13.85
CA SER A 84 -13.37 -3.00 13.63
C SER A 84 -13.80 -3.45 12.22
N ALA A 85 -14.70 -2.71 11.57
CA ALA A 85 -15.05 -2.92 10.18
C ALA A 85 -13.99 -2.33 9.24
N LYS A 86 -13.99 -2.80 7.99
CA LYS A 86 -13.11 -2.27 6.94
C LYS A 86 -13.44 -0.80 6.66
N HIS A 87 -12.43 0.05 6.76
CA HIS A 87 -12.54 1.49 6.51
C HIS A 87 -11.28 2.01 5.82
N LEU A 88 -11.39 3.18 5.18
CA LEU A 88 -10.31 3.77 4.38
C LEU A 88 -9.62 4.94 5.09
N PHE A 89 -10.29 5.53 6.07
CA PHE A 89 -9.79 6.73 6.75
C PHE A 89 -10.19 6.73 8.23
N GLU A 90 -9.27 7.14 9.10
CA GLU A 90 -9.55 7.39 10.51
C GLU A 90 -9.27 8.86 10.83
N ILE A 91 -10.27 9.57 11.35
CA ILE A 91 -10.13 10.99 11.69
C ILE A 91 -9.19 11.12 12.89
N ALA A 92 -8.13 11.92 12.73
CA ALA A 92 -7.17 12.21 13.80
C ALA A 92 -7.44 13.56 14.48
N GLY A 93 -8.05 14.50 13.75
CA GLY A 93 -8.29 15.84 14.24
C GLY A 93 -8.89 16.77 13.20
N THR A 94 -9.22 17.98 13.66
CA THR A 94 -9.76 19.05 12.81
C THR A 94 -8.77 20.21 12.71
N LEU A 95 -8.77 20.91 11.58
CA LEU A 95 -7.95 22.10 11.37
C LEU A 95 -8.78 23.19 10.71
N ASP A 96 -8.77 24.38 11.32
CA ASP A 96 -9.41 25.58 10.79
C ASP A 96 -8.44 26.35 9.87
N LEU A 97 -8.87 26.61 8.64
CA LEU A 97 -8.12 27.34 7.62
C LEU A 97 -8.54 28.82 7.49
N THR A 98 -9.45 29.31 8.32
CA THR A 98 -10.05 30.66 8.20
C THR A 98 -9.01 31.78 8.12
N SER A 99 -7.90 31.66 8.86
CA SER A 99 -6.83 32.67 8.86
C SER A 99 -6.08 32.78 7.53
N LYS A 100 -5.97 31.69 6.77
CA LYS A 100 -5.32 31.63 5.45
C LYS A 100 -6.30 31.83 4.30
N TYR A 101 -7.58 31.47 4.50
CA TYR A 101 -8.62 31.48 3.48
C TYR A 101 -9.87 32.20 4.00
N PRO A 102 -9.93 33.55 3.91
CA PRO A 102 -11.08 34.31 4.41
C PRO A 102 -12.37 34.05 3.61
N ALA A 103 -13.46 34.69 4.05
CA ALA A 103 -14.72 34.68 3.32
C ALA A 103 -14.52 35.17 1.87
N GLY A 104 -15.13 34.47 0.91
CA GLY A 104 -14.99 34.77 -0.52
C GLY A 104 -13.71 34.23 -1.18
N ALA A 105 -12.78 33.61 -0.43
CA ALA A 105 -11.64 32.91 -1.04
C ALA A 105 -12.11 31.84 -2.04
N PRO A 106 -11.45 31.70 -3.21
CA PRO A 106 -11.83 30.70 -4.20
C PRO A 106 -11.69 29.27 -3.63
N PHE A 107 -12.52 28.34 -4.11
CA PHE A 107 -12.40 26.93 -3.74
C PHE A 107 -11.05 26.38 -4.25
N PRO A 108 -10.20 25.81 -3.38
CA PRO A 108 -8.94 25.23 -3.80
C PRO A 108 -9.13 24.11 -4.83
N ASP A 109 -8.22 24.03 -5.80
CA ASP A 109 -8.13 22.88 -6.70
C ASP A 109 -7.49 21.67 -5.99
N GLY A 110 -7.45 20.52 -6.67
CA GLY A 110 -6.90 19.29 -6.09
C GLY A 110 -5.43 19.40 -5.69
N THR A 111 -4.61 20.10 -6.47
CA THR A 111 -3.19 20.29 -6.18
C THR A 111 -3.00 21.13 -4.91
N LEU A 112 -3.78 22.20 -4.78
CA LEU A 112 -3.74 23.04 -3.59
C LEU A 112 -4.28 22.29 -2.36
N TRP A 113 -5.34 21.50 -2.49
CA TRP A 113 -5.83 20.65 -1.39
C TRP A 113 -4.79 19.63 -0.92
N GLN A 114 -4.09 18.98 -1.85
CA GLN A 114 -3.03 18.05 -1.51
C GLN A 114 -1.90 18.76 -0.75
N LYS A 115 -1.51 19.96 -1.19
CA LYS A 115 -0.52 20.78 -0.48
C LYS A 115 -1.00 21.21 0.91
N ILE A 116 -2.26 21.62 1.06
CA ILE A 116 -2.86 21.95 2.36
C ILE A 116 -2.79 20.72 3.29
N ALA A 117 -3.14 19.53 2.80
CA ALA A 117 -3.04 18.31 3.60
C ALA A 117 -1.60 18.01 4.05
N GLN A 118 -0.65 18.05 3.12
CA GLN A 118 0.77 17.79 3.38
C GLN A 118 1.37 18.77 4.40
N ASP A 119 1.10 20.06 4.24
CA ASP A 119 1.69 21.12 5.07
C ASP A 119 1.11 21.14 6.49
N ASN A 120 -0.12 20.66 6.70
CA ASN A 120 -0.83 20.91 7.96
C ASN A 120 -1.30 19.64 8.71
N CYS A 121 -1.52 18.50 8.06
CA CYS A 121 -2.09 17.32 8.73
C CYS A 121 -1.07 16.41 9.42
N GLY A 122 0.21 16.45 9.02
CA GLY A 122 1.27 15.66 9.66
C GLY A 122 1.35 15.85 11.19
N PRO A 123 1.42 17.09 11.70
CA PRO A 123 1.42 17.36 13.14
C PRO A 123 0.15 16.89 13.86
N VAL A 124 -1.03 17.05 13.24
CA VAL A 124 -2.32 16.64 13.82
C VAL A 124 -2.38 15.13 13.99
N VAL A 125 -2.02 14.39 12.93
CA VAL A 125 -1.97 12.93 12.95
C VAL A 125 -0.92 12.41 13.92
N SER A 126 0.28 13.01 13.93
CA SER A 126 1.35 12.62 14.86
C SER A 126 0.90 12.79 16.32
N LYS A 127 0.22 13.89 16.66
CA LYS A 127 -0.36 14.09 18.00
C LYS A 127 -1.40 13.02 18.34
N PHE A 128 -2.32 12.69 17.42
CA PHE A 128 -3.31 11.63 17.63
C PHE A 128 -2.67 10.26 17.89
N MET A 129 -1.58 9.97 17.17
CA MET A 129 -0.76 8.76 17.32
C MET A 129 0.18 8.80 18.55
N GLY A 130 0.09 9.82 19.40
CA GLY A 130 0.94 9.96 20.59
C GLY A 130 2.43 10.17 20.26
N GLY A 131 2.71 10.83 19.14
CA GLY A 131 4.07 11.08 18.63
C GLY A 131 4.72 9.88 17.93
N LYS A 132 3.96 8.81 17.68
CA LYS A 132 4.46 7.54 17.13
C LYS A 132 3.88 7.24 15.75
N LEU A 133 4.00 8.16 14.79
CA LEU A 133 3.71 7.83 13.40
C LEU A 133 4.97 7.27 12.74
N ASP A 134 4.89 6.07 12.19
CA ASP A 134 6.01 5.45 11.46
C ASP A 134 6.21 6.11 10.09
N PRO A 135 7.38 6.71 9.80
CA PRO A 135 7.65 7.34 8.51
C PRO A 135 7.69 6.35 7.34
N ASP A 136 7.96 5.07 7.59
CA ASP A 136 7.98 4.00 6.58
C ASP A 136 6.83 2.99 6.79
N GLY A 137 5.89 3.32 7.67
CA GLY A 137 4.79 2.44 8.06
C GLY A 137 3.61 2.45 7.10
N LYS A 138 2.58 1.68 7.46
CA LYS A 138 1.38 1.46 6.66
C LYS A 138 0.45 2.67 6.57
N TYR A 139 0.54 3.60 7.53
CA TYR A 139 -0.35 4.77 7.59
C TYR A 139 0.36 6.05 7.18
N SER A 140 -0.37 6.91 6.48
CA SER A 140 0.05 8.27 6.11
C SER A 140 -1.01 9.29 6.51
N ALA A 141 -0.58 10.53 6.73
CA ALA A 141 -1.49 11.64 7.01
C ALA A 141 -2.09 12.20 5.72
N ASN A 142 -3.41 12.43 5.72
CA ASN A 142 -4.10 13.13 4.64
C ASN A 142 -5.29 13.94 5.21
N ALA A 143 -6.02 14.65 4.34
CA ALA A 143 -7.17 15.46 4.72
C ALA A 143 -8.43 15.09 3.93
N LEU A 144 -9.59 15.17 4.60
CA LEU A 144 -10.87 15.36 3.94
C LEU A 144 -11.18 16.86 3.94
N ASN A 145 -11.34 17.41 2.74
CA ASN A 145 -11.67 18.82 2.53
C ASN A 145 -13.18 19.02 2.36
N PRO A 146 -13.70 20.22 2.71
CA PRO A 146 -15.09 20.56 2.42
C PRO A 146 -15.40 20.41 0.94
N THR A 147 -16.66 20.12 0.63
CA THR A 147 -17.19 20.22 -0.73
C THR A 147 -17.22 21.69 -1.17
N ALA A 148 -17.31 21.93 -2.48
CA ALA A 148 -17.43 23.28 -3.02
C ALA A 148 -18.65 24.03 -2.44
N GLN A 149 -19.76 23.33 -2.20
CA GLN A 149 -20.97 23.87 -1.59
C GLN A 149 -20.77 24.25 -0.11
N GLN A 150 -20.10 23.38 0.67
CA GLN A 150 -19.76 23.70 2.05
C GLN A 150 -18.81 24.91 2.10
N TRP A 151 -17.81 24.95 1.21
CA TRP A 151 -16.85 26.07 1.13
C TRP A 151 -17.51 27.40 0.77
N SER A 152 -18.42 27.42 -0.21
CA SER A 152 -19.17 28.64 -0.57
C SER A 152 -20.09 29.11 0.55
N SER A 153 -20.57 28.18 1.39
CA SER A 153 -21.35 28.46 2.60
C SER A 153 -20.51 28.87 3.82
N GLY A 154 -19.18 29.00 3.64
CA GLY A 154 -18.26 29.49 4.67
C GLY A 154 -17.46 28.41 5.41
N ALA A 155 -17.59 27.13 5.07
CA ALA A 155 -16.77 26.09 5.69
C ALA A 155 -15.29 26.29 5.38
N ARG A 156 -14.46 26.33 6.41
CA ARG A 156 -12.99 26.43 6.32
C ARG A 156 -12.26 25.36 7.13
N THR A 157 -13.01 24.46 7.75
CA THR A 157 -12.43 23.38 8.54
C THR A 157 -12.18 22.15 7.67
N ILE A 158 -11.00 21.56 7.77
CA ILE A 158 -10.69 20.24 7.19
C ILE A 158 -10.63 19.17 8.28
N ARG A 159 -10.76 17.90 7.89
CA ARG A 159 -10.55 16.75 8.78
C ARG A 159 -9.22 16.10 8.41
N CYS A 160 -8.23 16.20 9.30
CA CYS A 160 -6.97 15.48 9.14
C CYS A 160 -7.12 14.07 9.69
N GLY A 161 -6.49 13.09 9.03
CA GLY A 161 -6.61 11.70 9.45
C GLY A 161 -5.62 10.77 8.79
N LEU A 162 -5.72 9.50 9.16
CA LEU A 162 -4.85 8.42 8.72
C LEU A 162 -5.50 7.63 7.60
N GLN A 163 -4.71 7.27 6.60
CA GLN A 163 -5.09 6.35 5.53
C GLN A 163 -3.94 5.41 5.23
N ALA A 164 -4.25 4.20 4.74
CA ALA A 164 -3.27 3.31 4.14
C ALA A 164 -3.34 3.42 2.62
N ALA A 165 -2.19 3.42 1.96
CA ALA A 165 -2.09 3.40 0.52
C ALA A 165 -1.19 2.25 0.09
N GLY A 166 -1.55 1.58 -1.00
CA GLY A 166 -0.70 0.57 -1.60
C GLY A 166 0.45 1.22 -2.38
N PRO A 167 1.38 0.43 -2.95
CA PRO A 167 2.55 0.95 -3.64
C PRO A 167 2.20 1.74 -4.91
N GLY A 168 1.02 1.48 -5.51
CA GLY A 168 0.49 2.23 -6.65
C GLY A 168 -0.30 3.49 -6.24
N GLY A 169 -0.50 3.71 -4.93
CA GLY A 169 -1.19 4.87 -4.38
C GLY A 169 -2.68 4.68 -4.14
N ALA A 170 -3.28 3.54 -4.54
CA ALA A 170 -4.67 3.27 -4.22
C ALA A 170 -4.86 3.08 -2.70
N LEU A 171 -5.93 3.65 -2.15
CA LEU A 171 -6.27 3.48 -0.74
C LEU A 171 -6.57 2.02 -0.43
N GLN A 172 -6.02 1.55 0.69
CA GLN A 172 -6.18 0.19 1.16
C GLN A 172 -7.13 0.17 2.36
N PRO A 173 -8.11 -0.74 2.39
CA PRO A 173 -8.96 -0.90 3.55
C PRO A 173 -8.15 -1.40 4.75
N THR A 174 -8.38 -0.78 5.89
CA THR A 174 -7.81 -1.18 7.18
C THR A 174 -8.91 -1.54 8.16
N THR A 175 -8.53 -2.19 9.26
CA THR A 175 -9.42 -2.61 10.35
C THR A 175 -8.71 -2.36 11.67
N GLY A 176 -9.50 -2.03 12.69
CA GLY A 176 -9.01 -1.51 13.97
C GLY A 176 -8.55 -0.06 13.85
N SER A 177 -8.49 0.64 14.98
CA SER A 177 -7.89 1.97 15.04
C SER A 177 -6.39 1.88 14.76
N ALA A 178 -5.87 2.86 14.01
CA ALA A 178 -4.46 3.10 13.83
C ALA A 178 -3.76 3.43 15.15
N LYS A 179 -4.48 4.11 16.07
CA LYS A 179 -3.93 4.51 17.36
C LYS A 179 -3.62 3.28 18.22
N GLY A 180 -2.33 3.07 18.47
CA GLY A 180 -1.85 1.89 19.21
C GLY A 180 -1.89 0.59 18.39
N GLY A 181 -2.26 0.66 17.12
CA GLY A 181 -2.19 -0.45 16.19
C GLY A 181 -0.78 -0.69 15.67
N ASP A 182 -0.54 -1.90 15.16
CA ASP A 182 0.68 -2.24 14.43
C ASP A 182 0.78 -1.40 13.15
N GLN A 183 1.90 -0.71 12.95
CA GLN A 183 2.14 0.15 11.80
C GLN A 183 2.98 -0.50 10.72
N SER A 184 3.39 -1.76 10.88
CA SER A 184 4.20 -2.47 9.90
C SER A 184 3.52 -2.45 8.53
N ASN A 185 4.24 -1.98 7.51
CA ASN A 185 3.75 -1.94 6.13
C ASN A 185 3.80 -3.32 5.48
N ILE A 186 2.88 -4.18 5.93
CA ILE A 186 2.76 -5.55 5.49
C ILE A 186 1.40 -5.81 4.85
N TYR A 187 1.39 -6.75 3.92
CA TYR A 187 0.17 -7.30 3.32
C TYR A 187 -0.06 -8.73 3.84
N PRO A 188 -1.32 -9.19 3.90
CA PRO A 188 -1.65 -10.56 4.28
C PRO A 188 -0.97 -11.60 3.38
N VAL A 189 -0.67 -12.77 3.93
CA VAL A 189 -0.16 -13.91 3.16
C VAL A 189 -1.18 -14.30 2.08
N GLY A 190 -0.70 -14.53 0.86
CA GLY A 190 -1.49 -14.77 -0.34
C GLY A 190 -1.89 -13.51 -1.11
N THR A 191 -1.49 -12.32 -0.65
CA THR A 191 -1.67 -11.09 -1.43
C THR A 191 -0.68 -11.07 -2.59
N CYS A 192 -1.18 -10.79 -3.80
CA CYS A 192 -0.33 -10.47 -4.94
C CYS A 192 -0.30 -8.95 -5.14
N LEU A 193 0.90 -8.38 -5.19
CA LEU A 193 1.11 -6.96 -5.44
C LEU A 193 1.31 -6.75 -6.92
N GLY A 194 0.49 -5.89 -7.54
CA GLY A 194 0.48 -5.65 -8.97
C GLY A 194 1.83 -5.21 -9.53
N ILE A 195 1.88 -5.07 -10.85
CA ILE A 195 3.07 -4.57 -11.53
C ILE A 195 2.70 -3.48 -12.52
N LYS A 196 3.43 -2.36 -12.47
CA LYS A 196 3.29 -1.25 -13.41
C LYS A 196 4.67 -0.66 -13.65
N ASP A 197 5.05 -0.48 -14.91
CA ASP A 197 6.34 0.12 -15.31
C ASP A 197 7.55 -0.53 -14.61
N LYS A 198 7.54 -1.88 -14.51
CA LYS A 198 8.56 -2.70 -13.84
C LYS A 198 8.68 -2.46 -12.32
N ALA A 199 7.73 -1.77 -11.71
CA ALA A 199 7.67 -1.47 -10.28
C ALA A 199 6.46 -2.15 -9.61
N VAL A 200 6.51 -2.20 -8.27
CA VAL A 200 5.43 -2.75 -7.45
C VAL A 200 4.20 -1.85 -7.53
N GLY A 201 3.03 -2.46 -7.76
CA GLY A 201 1.73 -1.80 -7.75
C GLY A 201 0.86 -2.24 -6.57
N ASP A 202 -0.36 -1.72 -6.53
CA ASP A 202 -1.37 -2.05 -5.52
C ASP A 202 -1.77 -3.53 -5.56
N PRO A 203 -2.39 -4.07 -4.50
CA PRO A 203 -2.88 -5.44 -4.49
C PRO A 203 -3.80 -5.78 -5.66
N VAL A 204 -3.58 -6.95 -6.28
CA VAL A 204 -4.36 -7.50 -7.41
C VAL A 204 -4.65 -8.98 -7.19
N SER A 205 -5.54 -9.55 -8.02
CA SER A 205 -5.72 -11.00 -8.06
C SER A 205 -4.44 -11.68 -8.57
N CYS A 206 -4.02 -12.77 -7.94
CA CYS A 206 -2.83 -13.51 -8.37
C CYS A 206 -2.95 -14.13 -9.78
N GLY A 207 -4.17 -14.25 -10.32
CA GLY A 207 -4.40 -14.71 -11.69
C GLY A 207 -4.02 -13.68 -12.76
N VAL A 208 -3.78 -12.42 -12.38
CA VAL A 208 -3.28 -11.38 -13.30
C VAL A 208 -1.80 -11.10 -13.06
N ALA A 209 -1.18 -10.36 -13.98
CA ALA A 209 0.22 -9.98 -13.87
C ALA A 209 0.51 -9.20 -12.59
N HIS A 210 1.50 -9.64 -11.83
CA HIS A 210 1.90 -9.05 -10.55
C HIS A 210 3.41 -9.14 -10.36
N SER A 211 3.94 -8.33 -9.44
CA SER A 211 5.39 -8.21 -9.18
C SER A 211 5.84 -9.16 -8.07
N TYR A 212 5.03 -9.28 -7.02
CA TYR A 212 5.31 -10.14 -5.88
C TYR A 212 4.05 -10.85 -5.39
N GLU A 213 4.23 -12.07 -4.88
CA GLU A 213 3.26 -12.73 -4.01
C GLU A 213 3.81 -12.78 -2.58
N ILE A 214 2.98 -12.43 -1.60
CA ILE A 214 3.33 -12.53 -0.19
C ILE A 214 3.15 -13.97 0.27
N VAL A 215 4.26 -14.62 0.61
CA VAL A 215 4.26 -16.04 1.04
C VAL A 215 4.41 -16.21 2.55
N GLY A 216 4.72 -15.13 3.26
CA GLY A 216 4.91 -15.18 4.71
C GLY A 216 4.96 -13.79 5.34
N ILE A 217 4.76 -13.77 6.65
CA ILE A 217 4.98 -12.61 7.51
C ILE A 217 5.87 -13.05 8.66
N VAL A 218 6.96 -12.33 8.90
CA VAL A 218 7.87 -12.57 10.02
C VAL A 218 7.79 -11.39 10.98
N ASP A 219 7.50 -11.66 12.24
CA ASP A 219 7.66 -10.67 13.32
C ASP A 219 9.08 -10.76 13.89
N LEU A 220 9.90 -9.76 13.60
CA LEU A 220 11.27 -9.66 14.11
C LEU A 220 11.32 -9.43 15.63
N LYS A 221 10.26 -8.87 16.25
CA LYS A 221 10.24 -8.66 17.69
C LYS A 221 10.25 -9.97 18.47
N SER A 222 9.60 -10.99 17.94
CA SER A 222 9.64 -12.36 18.49
C SER A 222 11.04 -12.99 18.46
N GLN A 223 11.93 -12.47 17.61
CA GLN A 223 13.29 -12.98 17.40
C GLN A 223 14.33 -12.20 18.17
N PHE A 224 14.09 -10.91 18.30
CA PHE A 224 14.98 -9.97 18.95
C PHE A 224 14.20 -9.26 20.07
N PRO A 225 13.88 -9.97 21.17
CA PRO A 225 13.09 -9.41 22.26
C PRO A 225 13.81 -8.22 22.90
N ASP A 226 15.14 -8.29 22.95
CA ASP A 226 16.01 -7.34 23.66
C ASP A 226 16.16 -5.98 22.98
N GLY A 227 15.73 -5.82 21.72
CA GLY A 227 15.80 -4.54 21.03
C GLY A 227 16.00 -4.64 19.53
N PHE A 228 16.27 -3.48 18.92
CA PHE A 228 16.47 -3.36 17.48
C PHE A 228 17.66 -4.21 17.00
N PRO A 229 17.45 -5.18 16.10
CA PRO A 229 18.54 -5.93 15.47
C PRO A 229 19.20 -5.11 14.35
N ALA A 230 20.54 -5.16 14.29
CA ALA A 230 21.28 -4.65 13.13
C ALA A 230 20.88 -5.38 11.83
N ASP A 231 21.04 -4.71 10.69
CA ASP A 231 20.58 -5.20 9.38
C ASP A 231 21.10 -6.62 9.06
N ASP A 232 22.36 -6.93 9.34
CA ASP A 232 22.96 -8.25 9.10
C ASP A 232 22.28 -9.38 9.91
N LYS A 233 21.92 -9.08 11.16
CA LYS A 233 21.14 -9.99 12.02
C LYS A 233 19.72 -10.16 11.50
N GLN A 234 19.08 -9.08 11.05
CA GLN A 234 17.76 -9.15 10.41
C GLN A 234 17.82 -10.03 9.17
N GLN A 235 18.77 -9.79 8.27
CA GLN A 235 18.97 -10.54 7.04
C GLN A 235 19.14 -12.04 7.32
N THR A 236 19.97 -12.40 8.29
CA THR A 236 20.19 -13.80 8.68
C THR A 236 18.91 -14.47 9.20
N ALA A 237 18.17 -13.77 10.07
CA ALA A 237 16.91 -14.27 10.61
C ALA A 237 15.81 -14.39 9.54
N LEU A 238 15.69 -13.39 8.68
CA LEU A 238 14.71 -13.35 7.58
C LEU A 238 15.01 -14.42 6.53
N ALA A 239 16.28 -14.65 6.17
CA ALA A 239 16.65 -15.72 5.24
C ALA A 239 16.14 -17.10 5.71
N THR A 240 16.36 -17.41 6.98
CA THR A 240 15.89 -18.67 7.56
C THR A 240 14.36 -18.75 7.60
N ARG A 241 13.71 -17.69 8.05
CA ARG A 241 12.26 -17.69 8.32
C ARG A 241 11.41 -17.54 7.08
N CYS A 242 11.80 -16.64 6.18
CA CYS A 242 11.17 -16.51 4.88
C CYS A 242 11.42 -17.73 4.01
N GLY A 243 12.61 -18.35 4.09
CA GLY A 243 12.89 -19.61 3.40
C GLY A 243 11.94 -20.73 3.84
N LYS A 244 11.72 -20.88 5.14
CA LYS A 244 10.71 -21.79 5.68
C LYS A 244 9.29 -21.42 5.24
N ALA A 245 8.90 -20.15 5.38
CA ALA A 245 7.55 -19.71 5.01
C ALA A 245 7.25 -19.95 3.52
N ALA A 246 8.23 -19.65 2.65
CA ALA A 246 8.13 -19.94 1.22
C ALA A 246 7.99 -21.43 0.96
N SER A 247 8.83 -22.27 1.57
CA SER A 247 8.76 -23.72 1.40
C SER A 247 7.43 -24.30 1.89
N ASP A 248 6.90 -23.82 3.02
CA ASP A 248 5.59 -24.25 3.54
C ASP A 248 4.46 -23.80 2.60
N TYR A 249 4.52 -22.56 2.09
CA TYR A 249 3.52 -21.98 1.21
C TYR A 249 3.46 -22.63 -0.18
N THR A 250 4.62 -23.05 -0.71
CA THR A 250 4.75 -23.67 -2.04
C THR A 250 4.73 -25.20 -2.00
N ASN A 251 4.51 -25.82 -0.83
CA ASN A 251 4.60 -27.26 -0.62
C ASN A 251 5.96 -27.86 -1.08
N GLY A 252 7.05 -27.13 -0.82
CA GLY A 252 8.41 -27.54 -1.15
C GLY A 252 8.80 -27.38 -2.62
N PHE A 253 8.00 -26.69 -3.44
CA PHE A 253 8.37 -26.40 -4.81
C PHE A 253 9.65 -25.56 -4.89
N ASP A 254 10.55 -25.97 -5.78
CA ASP A 254 11.80 -25.27 -6.06
C ASP A 254 11.54 -24.07 -6.99
N LEU A 255 11.48 -22.88 -6.39
CA LEU A 255 11.23 -21.60 -7.06
C LEU A 255 12.18 -21.32 -8.23
N THR A 256 13.42 -21.83 -8.19
CA THR A 256 14.40 -21.60 -9.26
C THR A 256 13.99 -22.21 -10.59
N LYS A 257 13.21 -23.29 -10.57
CA LYS A 257 12.67 -23.94 -11.78
C LYS A 257 11.70 -23.04 -12.54
N ALA A 258 11.09 -22.07 -11.85
CA ALA A 258 10.23 -21.05 -12.43
C ALA A 258 10.93 -19.70 -12.61
N LYS A 259 12.26 -19.62 -12.43
CA LYS A 259 13.04 -18.37 -12.39
C LYS A 259 12.51 -17.36 -11.37
N LEU A 260 11.98 -17.85 -10.26
CA LEU A 260 11.51 -17.04 -9.15
C LEU A 260 12.54 -17.06 -8.03
N GLY A 261 12.61 -15.97 -7.28
CA GLY A 261 13.39 -15.91 -6.05
C GLY A 261 12.56 -15.39 -4.88
N LEU A 262 13.16 -15.45 -3.71
CA LEU A 262 12.58 -15.02 -2.44
C LEU A 262 13.27 -13.75 -1.97
N THR A 263 12.50 -12.80 -1.46
CA THR A 263 13.00 -11.52 -0.97
C THR A 263 12.19 -10.97 0.18
N TRP A 264 12.76 -9.99 0.87
CA TRP A 264 12.19 -9.28 2.02
C TRP A 264 12.91 -7.94 2.15
N ASP A 265 12.30 -7.02 2.90
CA ASP A 265 12.92 -5.76 3.29
C ASP A 265 13.25 -5.81 4.79
N THR A 266 14.33 -5.16 5.22
CA THR A 266 14.62 -5.00 6.65
C THR A 266 13.77 -3.89 7.26
N VAL A 267 13.57 -3.95 8.57
CA VAL A 267 12.93 -2.89 9.36
C VAL A 267 13.99 -1.86 9.73
N LYS A 268 13.70 -0.58 9.52
CA LYS A 268 14.57 0.52 9.96
C LYS A 268 14.42 0.79 11.46
N GLN A 269 15.44 1.38 12.08
CA GLN A 269 15.42 1.65 13.52
C GLN A 269 14.29 2.61 13.91
N GLU A 270 13.99 3.59 13.06
CA GLU A 270 12.91 4.56 13.25
C GLU A 270 11.54 3.86 13.33
N SER A 271 11.26 2.97 12.38
CA SER A 271 10.05 2.15 12.35
C SER A 271 9.96 1.21 13.55
N TRP A 272 11.07 0.57 13.93
CA TRP A 272 11.12 -0.28 15.12
C TRP A 272 10.77 0.47 16.41
N ASN A 273 11.30 1.68 16.58
CA ASN A 273 11.09 2.50 17.78
C ASN A 273 9.62 2.88 18.01
N VAL A 274 8.82 2.89 16.93
CA VAL A 274 7.38 3.18 16.98
C VAL A 274 6.50 1.93 16.88
N GLY A 275 7.11 0.73 16.86
CA GLY A 275 6.42 -0.55 17.01
C GLY A 275 6.20 -1.34 15.72
N SER A 276 6.74 -0.90 14.58
CA SER A 276 6.70 -1.67 13.34
C SER A 276 7.83 -2.70 13.33
N THR A 277 7.48 -3.98 13.45
CA THR A 277 8.45 -5.07 13.59
C THR A 277 8.20 -6.24 12.63
N LYS A 278 7.17 -6.15 11.80
CA LYS A 278 6.80 -7.22 10.88
C LYS A 278 7.30 -6.95 9.46
N VAL A 279 7.67 -8.03 8.78
CA VAL A 279 8.23 -8.03 7.44
C VAL A 279 7.46 -9.02 6.57
N ASN A 280 7.18 -8.65 5.32
CA ASN A 280 6.69 -9.60 4.32
C ASN A 280 7.84 -10.41 3.68
N CYS A 281 7.63 -11.72 3.59
CA CYS A 281 8.37 -12.60 2.71
C CYS A 281 7.68 -12.60 1.35
N LYS A 282 8.42 -12.25 0.30
CA LYS A 282 7.90 -11.96 -1.05
C LYS A 282 8.55 -12.90 -2.06
N VAL A 283 7.76 -13.52 -2.92
CA VAL A 283 8.26 -14.28 -4.08
C VAL A 283 7.99 -13.48 -5.34
N GLY A 284 8.98 -13.36 -6.22
CA GLY A 284 8.84 -12.66 -7.48
C GLY A 284 10.05 -12.87 -8.39
N GLN A 285 10.15 -12.04 -9.43
CA GLN A 285 11.25 -12.11 -10.39
C GLN A 285 11.76 -10.71 -10.73
N LYS A 286 13.07 -10.56 -10.89
CA LYS A 286 13.69 -9.37 -11.47
C LYS A 286 13.87 -9.52 -12.97
N LEU A 287 13.92 -8.41 -13.69
CA LEU A 287 14.40 -8.39 -15.06
C LEU A 287 15.89 -8.76 -15.09
N ASP A 288 16.31 -9.47 -16.14
CA ASP A 288 17.70 -9.93 -16.32
C ASP A 288 18.71 -8.76 -16.33
N ASP A 289 18.29 -7.59 -16.82
CA ASP A 289 19.09 -6.36 -16.85
C ASP A 289 19.11 -5.60 -15.50
N GLY A 290 18.38 -6.09 -14.50
CA GLY A 290 18.25 -5.45 -13.20
C GLY A 290 17.46 -4.14 -13.18
N SER A 291 16.82 -3.75 -14.30
CA SER A 291 16.10 -2.48 -14.44
C SER A 291 14.77 -2.42 -13.66
N GLY A 292 14.34 -3.55 -13.08
CA GLY A 292 13.12 -3.63 -12.29
C GLY A 292 12.62 -5.06 -12.12
N LEU A 293 11.32 -5.19 -11.94
CA LEU A 293 10.61 -6.44 -11.72
C LEU A 293 10.02 -6.99 -13.01
N SER A 294 10.02 -8.31 -13.13
CA SER A 294 9.40 -9.06 -14.21
C SER A 294 7.99 -9.48 -13.80
N PRO A 295 6.99 -9.45 -14.70
CA PRO A 295 5.64 -9.89 -14.38
C PRO A 295 5.57 -11.40 -14.14
N VAL A 296 4.98 -11.78 -13.01
CA VAL A 296 4.58 -13.14 -12.66
C VAL A 296 3.07 -13.28 -12.84
N THR A 297 2.61 -14.45 -13.27
CA THR A 297 1.18 -14.79 -13.36
C THR A 297 0.90 -16.10 -12.65
N ASN A 298 -0.31 -16.22 -12.13
CA ASN A 298 -0.77 -17.29 -11.24
C ASN A 298 -0.04 -17.29 -9.88
N SER A 299 -0.71 -17.85 -8.88
CA SER A 299 -0.16 -17.95 -7.53
C SER A 299 0.90 -19.06 -7.43
N VAL A 300 1.94 -18.82 -6.63
CA VAL A 300 2.95 -19.81 -6.21
C VAL A 300 2.45 -20.76 -5.12
N LYS A 301 1.21 -20.58 -4.63
CA LYS A 301 0.61 -21.43 -3.61
C LYS A 301 0.36 -22.84 -4.13
N GLY A 302 1.01 -23.83 -3.53
CA GLY A 302 0.72 -25.26 -3.77
C GLY A 302 0.89 -25.73 -5.23
N VAL A 303 1.70 -25.06 -6.05
CA VAL A 303 1.81 -25.36 -7.49
C VAL A 303 2.83 -26.46 -7.78
N GLY A 304 2.40 -27.39 -8.65
CA GLY A 304 3.25 -28.35 -9.34
C GLY A 304 3.72 -27.92 -10.72
N THR A 305 3.03 -27.02 -11.46
CA THR A 305 3.40 -26.69 -12.86
C THR A 305 2.78 -25.40 -13.45
N GLY A 306 1.94 -24.66 -12.72
CA GLY A 306 1.10 -23.59 -13.31
C GLY A 306 1.62 -22.15 -13.26
N VAL A 307 2.76 -21.90 -12.60
CA VAL A 307 3.33 -20.55 -12.52
C VAL A 307 4.23 -20.30 -13.72
N ALA A 308 3.88 -19.26 -14.48
CA ALA A 308 4.69 -18.80 -15.59
C ALA A 308 5.23 -17.41 -15.29
N ALA A 309 6.55 -17.33 -15.13
CA ALA A 309 7.29 -16.09 -15.34
C ALA A 309 7.15 -15.72 -16.82
N THR A 310 6.57 -14.56 -17.12
CA THR A 310 6.48 -14.13 -18.52
C THR A 310 7.80 -13.47 -18.88
N SER A 311 8.69 -14.18 -19.57
CA SER A 311 9.89 -13.56 -20.13
C SER A 311 9.49 -12.63 -21.27
N THR A 312 9.37 -11.33 -21.00
CA THR A 312 9.33 -10.33 -22.06
C THR A 312 10.72 -10.20 -22.67
N SER A 313 11.01 -11.09 -23.62
CA SER A 313 12.07 -10.87 -24.61
C SER A 313 11.69 -9.65 -25.43
N THR A 314 12.37 -8.53 -25.22
CA THR A 314 12.29 -7.36 -26.10
C THR A 314 12.75 -7.79 -27.49
N ALA A 315 11.81 -8.05 -28.41
CA ALA A 315 12.16 -8.20 -29.81
C ALA A 315 12.68 -6.86 -30.35
N PRO A 316 13.76 -6.83 -31.17
CA PRO A 316 14.17 -5.60 -31.84
C PRO A 316 13.04 -5.10 -32.75
N PRO A 317 12.88 -3.78 -32.94
CA PRO A 317 11.89 -3.26 -33.88
C PRO A 317 12.21 -3.78 -35.30
N PRO A 318 11.19 -4.10 -36.12
CA PRO A 318 11.41 -4.52 -37.49
C PRO A 318 12.05 -3.35 -38.26
N SER A 319 13.15 -3.65 -38.94
CA SER A 319 13.75 -2.76 -39.93
C SER A 319 12.73 -2.53 -41.05
N GLY A 320 12.19 -1.32 -41.11
CA GLY A 320 11.33 -0.81 -42.18
C GLY A 320 11.80 0.57 -42.58
#